data_AF-A0A840V2U5-F1
#
_entry.id   AF-A0A840V2U5-F1
#
_cell.length_a   1.000
_cell.length_b   1.000
_cell.length_c   1.000
_cell.angle_alpha   90.00
_cell.angle_beta   90.00
_cell.angle_gamma   90.00
#
_symmetry.space_group_name_H-M   'P 1'
#
loop_
_entity.id
_entity.type
_entity.pdbx_description
1 polymer ?
#
loop_
_entity_poly.entity_id
_entity_poly.type
_entity_poly.pdbx_seq_one_letter_code
_entity_poly.pdbx_strand_id
1 'polypeptide(L)'
;MKQQPVLANFPSHVFATARRRFQTGIRRLRESLVGEPLSGYAVMFADVLPTAFLKRIDPTRRNRHFGHLPVFWAWLAQILEGNASCSKAIGFIQSWCRTQGLPAPSSDTGSYCRARLRLSDAFLDQVARRVGETLARGERDGERLPPILTI
;
A
#
# COMPACT_ATOMS: atom_id res chain seq x y z
N MET A 1 8.95 25.15 -38.36
CA MET A 1 8.14 24.10 -37.70
C MET A 1 9.06 22.93 -37.40
N LYS A 2 9.31 22.59 -36.13
CA LYS A 2 10.26 21.52 -35.76
C LYS A 2 9.60 20.15 -35.96
N GLN A 3 10.16 19.37 -36.89
CA GLN A 3 9.78 17.99 -37.19
C GLN A 3 10.11 17.10 -35.97
N GLN A 4 9.10 16.45 -35.39
CA GLN A 4 9.30 15.39 -34.40
C GLN A 4 9.74 14.12 -35.13
N PRO A 5 10.86 13.48 -34.75
CA PRO A 5 11.26 12.22 -35.36
C PRO A 5 10.32 11.12 -34.88
N VAL A 6 9.45 10.66 -35.78
CA VAL A 6 8.65 9.46 -35.57
C VAL A 6 9.58 8.26 -35.75
N LEU A 7 9.68 7.42 -34.73
CA LEU A 7 10.47 6.19 -34.77
C LEU A 7 9.82 5.23 -35.79
N ALA A 8 10.30 5.25 -37.04
CA ALA A 8 9.71 4.56 -38.19
C ALA A 8 9.68 3.02 -38.08
N ASN A 9 10.22 2.44 -37.02
CA ASN A 9 10.35 0.99 -36.83
C ASN A 9 9.75 0.46 -35.51
N PHE A 10 8.88 1.22 -34.85
CA PHE A 10 8.08 0.64 -33.76
C PHE A 10 6.92 -0.18 -34.35
N PRO A 11 6.80 -1.48 -34.04
CA PRO A 11 5.71 -2.30 -34.54
C PRO A 11 4.36 -1.75 -34.04
N SER A 12 3.46 -1.41 -34.97
CA SER A 12 2.11 -0.89 -34.71
C SER A 12 1.17 -1.91 -34.06
N HIS A 13 1.54 -3.20 -34.08
CA HIS A 13 0.87 -4.26 -33.35
C HIS A 13 1.63 -4.56 -32.07
N VAL A 14 1.40 -3.73 -31.05
CA VAL A 14 1.76 -4.07 -29.67
C VAL A 14 1.01 -5.36 -29.32
N PHE A 15 1.74 -6.45 -29.06
CA PHE A 15 1.21 -7.75 -28.65
C PHE A 15 0.12 -7.61 -27.57
N ALA A 16 -1.14 -7.51 -28.01
CA ALA A 16 -2.27 -7.19 -27.14
C ALA A 16 -2.67 -8.37 -26.23
N THR A 17 -2.20 -9.57 -26.57
CA THR A 17 -2.66 -10.82 -25.94
C THR A 17 -1.83 -11.19 -24.70
N ALA A 18 -0.50 -11.01 -24.73
CA ALA A 18 0.34 -11.09 -23.52
C ALA A 18 -0.07 -10.02 -22.49
N ARG A 19 -0.58 -8.89 -23.00
CA ARG A 19 -1.15 -7.79 -22.21
C ARG A 19 -2.39 -8.21 -21.44
N ARG A 20 -3.27 -9.13 -21.89
CA ARG A 20 -4.54 -9.42 -21.16
C ARG A 20 -4.36 -10.03 -19.78
N ARG A 21 -3.46 -11.01 -19.59
CA ARG A 21 -3.21 -11.59 -18.25
C ARG A 21 -2.57 -10.57 -17.31
N PHE A 22 -1.57 -9.83 -17.80
CA PHE A 22 -0.92 -8.77 -17.03
C PHE A 22 -1.84 -7.56 -16.77
N GLN A 23 -2.69 -7.18 -17.74
CA GLN A 23 -3.73 -6.15 -17.61
C GLN A 23 -4.83 -6.58 -16.67
N THR A 24 -5.19 -7.87 -16.61
CA THR A 24 -6.15 -8.37 -15.63
C THR A 24 -5.53 -8.29 -14.24
N GLY A 25 -4.24 -8.62 -14.10
CA GLY A 25 -3.47 -8.40 -12.88
C GLY A 25 -3.43 -6.93 -12.49
N ILE A 26 -3.02 -6.02 -13.40
CA ILE A 26 -3.00 -4.57 -13.19
C ILE A 26 -4.40 -4.03 -12.92
N ARG A 27 -5.45 -4.55 -13.57
CA ARG A 27 -6.83 -4.09 -13.39
C ARG A 27 -7.34 -4.52 -12.03
N ARG A 28 -7.11 -5.76 -11.61
CA ARG A 28 -7.40 -6.23 -10.24
C ARG A 28 -6.62 -5.41 -9.22
N LEU A 29 -5.33 -5.21 -9.45
CA LEU A 29 -4.48 -4.35 -8.62
C LEU A 29 -5.04 -2.92 -8.54
N ARG A 30 -5.46 -2.37 -9.67
CA ARG A 30 -6.07 -1.03 -9.79
C ARG A 30 -7.44 -0.96 -9.12
N GLU A 31 -8.28 -1.98 -9.25
CA GLU A 31 -9.57 -2.08 -8.59
C GLU A 31 -9.38 -2.19 -7.07
N SER A 32 -8.39 -2.95 -6.60
CA SER A 32 -7.97 -2.98 -5.19
C SER A 32 -7.35 -1.65 -4.73
N LEU A 33 -6.66 -0.91 -5.60
CA LEU A 33 -6.10 0.43 -5.33
C LEU A 33 -7.18 1.51 -5.23
N VAL A 34 -8.21 1.43 -6.08
CA VAL A 34 -9.33 2.38 -6.12
C VAL A 34 -10.20 2.26 -4.85
N GLY A 35 -10.07 1.15 -4.10
CA GLY A 35 -10.85 0.83 -2.89
C GLY A 35 -10.19 1.09 -1.52
N GLU A 36 -9.15 1.94 -1.44
CA GLU A 36 -8.39 2.30 -0.23
C GLU A 36 -7.19 1.42 0.13
N PRO A 37 -6.03 1.78 -0.45
CA PRO A 37 -4.78 1.76 0.29
C PRO A 37 -4.06 3.13 0.18
N LEU A 38 -3.69 3.70 1.33
CA LEU A 38 -3.10 5.05 1.49
C LEU A 38 -1.82 5.30 0.67
N SER A 39 -1.13 4.22 0.32
CA SER A 39 0.18 4.21 -0.33
C SER A 39 0.35 2.93 -1.13
N GLY A 40 1.32 2.90 -2.05
CA GLY A 40 1.70 1.66 -2.75
C GLY A 40 2.06 0.52 -1.80
N TYR A 41 2.50 0.82 -0.57
CA TYR A 41 2.78 -0.17 0.47
C TYR A 41 1.56 -0.97 0.88
N ALA A 42 0.40 -0.33 0.98
CA ALA A 42 -0.81 -1.02 1.41
C ALA A 42 -1.30 -2.04 0.36
N VAL A 43 -0.92 -1.87 -0.89
CA VAL A 43 -1.04 -2.91 -1.92
C VAL A 43 0.05 -3.97 -1.80
N MET A 44 1.30 -3.56 -1.63
CA MET A 44 2.43 -4.49 -1.49
C MET A 44 2.23 -5.47 -0.34
N PHE A 45 1.57 -5.03 0.74
CA PHE A 45 1.28 -5.83 1.92
C PHE A 45 -0.14 -6.40 1.95
N ALA A 46 -0.92 -6.36 0.85
CA ALA A 46 -2.32 -6.78 0.86
C ALA A 46 -2.53 -8.24 1.30
N ASP A 47 -1.58 -9.14 0.98
CA ASP A 47 -1.65 -10.55 1.38
C ASP A 47 -1.38 -10.76 2.87
N VAL A 48 -0.57 -9.89 3.48
CA VAL A 48 -0.19 -9.97 4.91
C VAL A 48 -1.16 -9.18 5.77
N LEU A 49 -1.49 -7.97 5.35
CA LEU A 49 -2.36 -7.01 6.01
C LEU A 49 -3.53 -6.62 5.09
N PRO A 50 -4.53 -7.51 4.90
CA PRO A 50 -5.69 -7.20 4.08
C PRO A 50 -6.45 -5.98 4.61
N THR A 51 -6.92 -5.12 3.70
CA THR A 51 -7.71 -3.92 4.06
C THR A 51 -8.93 -4.27 4.92
N ALA A 52 -9.61 -5.38 4.63
CA ALA A 52 -10.76 -5.85 5.41
C ALA A 52 -10.39 -6.18 6.87
N PHE A 53 -9.20 -6.75 7.11
CA PHE A 53 -8.69 -7.00 8.45
C PHE A 53 -8.41 -5.68 9.18
N LEU A 54 -7.68 -4.76 8.54
CA LEU A 54 -7.33 -3.46 9.13
C LEU A 54 -8.58 -2.64 9.46
N LYS A 55 -9.58 -2.60 8.57
CA LYS A 55 -10.85 -1.90 8.81
C LYS A 55 -11.65 -2.49 9.98
N ARG A 56 -11.57 -3.80 10.21
CA ARG A 56 -12.26 -4.47 11.31
C ARG A 56 -11.66 -4.12 12.67
N ILE A 57 -10.33 -3.98 12.74
CA ILE A 57 -9.61 -3.71 13.99
C ILE A 57 -9.42 -2.21 14.26
N ASP A 58 -9.72 -1.35 13.28
CA ASP A 58 -9.60 0.11 13.40
C ASP A 58 -10.57 0.64 14.48
N PRO A 59 -10.07 1.24 15.57
CA PRO A 59 -10.93 1.87 16.57
C PRO A 59 -11.56 3.19 16.09
N THR A 60 -11.11 3.74 14.95
CA THR A 60 -11.56 5.01 14.40
C THR A 60 -13.01 4.93 13.93
N ARG A 61 -13.93 5.56 14.68
CA ARG A 61 -15.38 5.59 14.37
C ARG A 61 -15.77 6.59 13.29
N ARG A 62 -14.98 7.64 13.06
CA ARG A 62 -15.27 8.71 12.08
C ARG A 62 -14.11 8.88 11.11
N ASN A 63 -14.42 8.92 9.82
CA ASN A 63 -13.41 9.19 8.81
C ASN A 63 -12.88 10.62 8.98
N ARG A 64 -11.59 10.75 9.31
CA ARG A 64 -10.86 12.01 9.52
C ARG A 64 -9.54 11.91 8.77
N HIS A 65 -8.94 13.05 8.44
CA HIS A 65 -7.60 13.13 7.84
C HIS A 65 -6.54 12.29 8.60
N PHE A 66 -6.72 12.13 9.92
CA PHE A 66 -5.82 11.44 10.82
C PHE A 66 -6.49 10.28 11.58
N GLY A 67 -7.22 9.42 10.86
CA GLY A 67 -7.65 8.12 11.40
C GLY A 67 -6.49 7.13 11.56
N HIS A 68 -6.70 6.00 12.24
CA HIS A 68 -5.62 5.03 12.46
C HIS A 68 -5.10 4.45 11.15
N LEU A 69 -5.96 4.09 10.19
CA LEU A 69 -5.50 3.54 8.91
C LEU A 69 -4.58 4.51 8.15
N PRO A 70 -4.97 5.79 7.95
CA PRO A 70 -4.08 6.74 7.31
C PRO A 70 -2.78 7.04 8.06
N VAL A 71 -2.86 7.10 9.37
CA VAL A 71 -1.67 7.37 10.18
C VAL A 71 -0.73 6.16 10.17
N PHE A 72 -1.28 4.95 10.28
CA PHE A 72 -0.53 3.69 10.26
C PHE A 72 0.23 3.51 8.95
N TRP A 73 -0.42 3.67 7.80
CA TRP A 73 0.26 3.47 6.51
C TRP A 73 1.27 4.57 6.20
N ALA A 74 1.02 5.82 6.62
CA ALA A 74 2.00 6.90 6.49
C ALA A 74 3.23 6.65 7.38
N TRP A 75 3.00 6.17 8.61
CA TRP A 75 4.06 5.81 9.55
C TRP A 75 4.87 4.59 9.10
N LEU A 76 4.20 3.57 8.58
CA LEU A 76 4.89 2.39 8.04
C LEU A 76 5.76 2.76 6.84
N ALA A 77 5.23 3.55 5.90
CA ALA A 77 6.00 4.09 4.79
C ALA A 77 7.21 4.90 5.29
N GLN A 78 7.01 5.75 6.29
CA GLN A 78 8.08 6.53 6.92
C GLN A 78 9.21 5.61 7.43
N ILE A 79 8.88 4.51 8.11
CA ILE A 79 9.87 3.53 8.61
C ILE A 79 10.58 2.84 7.45
N LEU A 80 9.83 2.30 6.49
CA LEU A 80 10.37 1.53 5.36
C LEU A 80 11.29 2.35 4.45
N GLU A 81 11.10 3.67 4.41
CA GLU A 81 11.95 4.61 3.67
C GLU A 81 13.13 5.14 4.50
N GLY A 82 13.59 4.42 5.53
CA GLY A 82 14.74 4.81 6.34
C GLY A 82 14.42 5.91 7.35
N ASN A 83 13.24 5.85 7.98
CA ASN A 83 12.74 6.86 8.92
C ASN A 83 12.71 8.27 8.31
N ALA A 84 12.04 8.39 7.16
CA ALA A 84 11.88 9.65 6.43
C ALA A 84 11.22 10.75 7.29
N SER A 85 11.22 12.00 6.80
CA SER A 85 10.67 13.12 7.57
C SER A 85 9.16 13.00 7.79
N CYS A 86 8.65 13.58 8.89
CA CYS A 86 7.21 13.68 9.15
C CYS A 86 6.47 14.45 8.04
N SER A 87 7.14 15.40 7.37
CA SER A 87 6.57 16.11 6.22
C SER A 87 6.32 15.16 5.05
N LYS A 88 7.21 14.19 4.81
CA LYS A 88 7.00 13.16 3.78
C LYS A 88 5.83 12.24 4.14
N ALA A 89 5.71 11.85 5.41
CA ALA A 89 4.57 11.08 5.90
C ALA A 89 3.23 11.81 5.70
N ILE A 90 3.19 13.13 5.96
CA ILE A 90 2.01 13.95 5.63
C ILE A 90 1.75 13.99 4.13
N GLY A 91 2.79 14.05 3.30
CA GLY A 91 2.65 13.96 1.85
C GLY A 91 1.85 12.72 1.40
N PHE A 92 2.07 11.57 2.04
CA PHE A 92 1.28 10.36 1.81
C PHE A 92 -0.19 10.56 2.20
N ILE A 93 -0.47 11.11 3.39
CA ILE A 93 -1.84 11.37 3.85
C ILE A 93 -2.56 12.37 2.93
N GLN A 94 -1.88 13.45 2.53
CA GLN A 94 -2.43 14.45 1.61
C GLN A 94 -2.73 13.85 0.22
N SER A 95 -1.83 13.02 -0.30
CA SER A 95 -2.03 12.30 -1.56
C SER A 95 -3.26 11.40 -1.50
N TRP A 96 -3.42 10.66 -0.40
CA TRP A 96 -4.60 9.84 -0.19
C TRP A 96 -5.88 10.67 -0.05
N CYS A 97 -5.88 11.76 0.74
CA CYS A 97 -7.06 12.62 0.87
C CYS A 97 -7.53 13.13 -0.50
N ARG A 98 -6.60 13.58 -1.36
CA ARG A 98 -6.91 13.99 -2.74
C ARG A 98 -7.51 12.86 -3.56
N THR A 99 -6.99 11.64 -3.42
CA THR A 99 -7.49 10.45 -4.13
C THR A 99 -8.92 10.08 -3.68
N GLN A 100 -9.25 10.31 -2.41
CA GLN A 100 -10.58 10.05 -1.84
C GLN A 100 -11.57 11.23 -2.01
N GLY A 101 -11.16 12.33 -2.66
CA GLY A 101 -11.98 13.55 -2.76
C GLY A 101 -12.19 14.25 -1.41
N LEU A 102 -11.37 13.94 -0.41
CA LEU A 102 -11.38 14.58 0.90
C LEU A 102 -10.49 15.85 0.88
N PRO A 103 -10.80 16.88 1.69
CA PRO A 103 -9.89 18.00 1.86
C PRO A 103 -8.52 17.51 2.34
N ALA A 104 -7.44 18.07 1.83
CA ALA A 104 -6.10 17.69 2.28
C ALA A 104 -5.77 18.40 3.61
N PRO A 105 -5.18 17.72 4.60
CA PRO A 105 -4.70 18.38 5.81
C PRO A 105 -3.57 19.36 5.47
N SER A 106 -3.34 20.33 6.36
CA SER A 106 -2.19 21.24 6.22
C SER A 106 -0.86 20.49 6.23
N SER A 107 0.21 21.14 5.75
CA SER A 107 1.57 20.59 5.78
C SER A 107 2.22 20.65 7.17
N ASP A 108 1.51 21.08 8.21
CA ASP A 108 2.01 21.10 9.58
C ASP A 108 2.21 19.68 10.12
N THR A 109 3.44 19.38 10.55
CA THR A 109 3.85 18.06 11.06
C THR A 109 3.32 17.76 12.45
N GLY A 110 2.99 18.78 13.26
CA GLY A 110 2.54 18.59 14.63
C GLY A 110 1.24 17.79 14.74
N SER A 111 0.33 17.96 13.78
CA SER A 111 -0.93 17.21 13.74
C SER A 111 -0.72 15.72 13.42
N TYR A 112 0.21 15.41 12.50
CA TYR A 112 0.60 14.03 12.20
C TYR A 112 1.34 13.38 13.36
N CYS A 113 2.31 14.05 13.97
CA CYS A 113 3.06 13.50 15.11
C CYS A 113 2.12 13.14 16.27
N ARG A 114 1.16 14.02 16.60
CA ARG A 114 0.11 13.73 17.60
C ARG A 114 -0.81 12.61 17.17
N ALA A 115 -1.07 12.44 15.87
CA ALA A 115 -1.86 11.33 15.37
C ALA A 115 -1.14 9.99 15.49
N ARG A 116 0.16 9.96 15.16
CA ARG A 116 1.02 8.77 15.30
C ARG A 116 1.05 8.28 16.74
N LEU A 117 1.15 9.19 17.72
CA LEU A 117 1.08 8.85 19.15
C LEU A 117 -0.29 8.34 19.62
N ARG A 118 -1.35 8.53 18.83
CA ARG A 118 -2.71 8.06 19.15
C ARG A 118 -3.03 6.71 18.53
N LEU A 119 -2.11 6.10 17.77
CA LEU A 119 -2.27 4.72 17.33
C LEU A 119 -2.34 3.84 18.58
N SER A 120 -3.47 3.18 18.80
CA SER A 120 -3.64 2.36 19.99
C SER A 120 -2.73 1.13 19.97
N ASP A 121 -2.17 0.80 21.14
CA ASP A 121 -1.35 -0.40 21.30
C ASP A 121 -2.14 -1.65 20.91
N ALA A 122 -3.42 -1.73 21.28
CA ALA A 122 -4.30 -2.83 20.89
C ALA A 122 -4.48 -2.99 19.37
N PHE A 123 -4.43 -1.88 18.60
CA PHE A 123 -4.43 -1.95 17.14
C PHE A 123 -3.09 -2.47 16.62
N LEU A 124 -1.98 -1.92 17.12
CA LEU A 124 -0.63 -2.30 16.72
C LEU A 124 -0.31 -3.76 17.06
N ASP A 125 -0.73 -4.25 18.23
CA ASP A 125 -0.58 -5.63 18.66
C ASP A 125 -1.31 -6.61 17.73
N GLN A 126 -2.53 -6.27 17.32
CA GLN A 126 -3.29 -7.09 16.37
C GLN A 126 -2.61 -7.14 15.00
N VAL A 127 -2.08 -6.00 14.53
CA VAL A 127 -1.28 -5.94 13.30
C VAL A 127 -0.03 -6.81 13.44
N ALA A 128 0.73 -6.67 14.53
CA ALA A 128 1.96 -7.42 14.76
C ALA A 128 1.71 -8.93 14.82
N ARG A 129 0.69 -9.37 15.57
CA ARG A 129 0.27 -10.79 15.63
C ARG A 129 -0.05 -11.33 14.25
N ARG A 130 -0.84 -10.59 13.46
CA ARG A 130 -1.22 -11.00 12.10
C ARG A 130 -0.01 -11.15 11.18
N VAL A 131 0.95 -10.23 11.25
CA VAL A 131 2.21 -10.33 10.50
C VAL A 131 2.96 -11.60 10.91
N GLY A 132 3.16 -11.82 12.22
CA GLY A 132 3.84 -13.01 12.74
C GLY A 132 3.17 -14.32 12.32
N GLU A 133 1.85 -14.42 12.42
CA GLU A 133 1.07 -15.59 11.97
C GLU A 133 1.19 -15.85 10.46
N THR A 134 1.35 -14.79 9.66
CA THR A 134 1.49 -14.91 8.21
C THR A 134 2.88 -15.38 7.82
N LEU A 135 3.92 -14.83 8.47
CA LEU A 135 5.30 -15.26 8.28
C LEU A 135 5.50 -16.72 8.72
N ALA A 136 5.02 -17.10 9.90
CA ALA A 136 5.12 -18.47 10.40
C ALA A 136 4.37 -19.50 9.52
N ARG A 137 3.32 -19.08 8.80
CA ARG A 137 2.66 -19.93 7.79
C ARG A 137 3.52 -20.07 6.54
N GLY A 138 4.08 -18.96 6.04
CA GLY A 138 4.98 -18.98 4.88
C GLY A 138 6.23 -19.83 5.08
N GLU A 139 6.81 -19.83 6.28
CA GLU A 139 7.95 -20.70 6.63
C GLU A 139 7.60 -22.19 6.53
N ARG A 140 6.43 -22.59 7.05
CA ARG A 140 5.94 -23.98 6.98
C ARG A 140 5.63 -24.44 5.56
N ASP A 141 5.15 -23.54 4.71
CA ASP A 141 4.85 -23.83 3.31
C ASP A 141 6.14 -23.89 2.45
N GLY A 142 7.18 -23.13 2.81
CA GLY A 142 8.48 -23.15 2.16
C GLY A 142 9.32 -24.40 2.44
N GLU A 143 9.09 -25.06 3.58
CA GLU A 143 9.76 -26.32 3.95
C GLU A 143 9.13 -27.56 3.27
N ARG A 144 8.04 -27.36 2.51
CA ARG A 144 7.31 -28.39 1.76
C ARG A 144 7.59 -28.31 0.25
N LEU A 145 8.83 -28.02 -0.14
CA LEU A 145 9.29 -28.19 -1.52
C LEU A 145 9.45 -29.69 -1.83
N PRO A 146 8.84 -30.22 -2.90
CA PRO A 146 9.07 -31.61 -3.29
C PRO A 146 10.56 -31.84 -3.58
N PRO A 147 11.08 -33.08 -3.41
CA PRO A 147 12.46 -33.38 -3.74
C PRO A 147 12.69 -32.94 -5.18
N ILE A 148 13.59 -31.98 -5.35
CA ILE A 148 14.08 -31.56 -6.66
C ILE A 148 14.52 -32.86 -7.35
N LEU A 149 13.88 -33.17 -8.48
CA LEU A 149 14.27 -34.24 -9.37
C LEU A 149 15.79 -34.18 -9.54
N THR A 150 16.47 -35.15 -8.94
CA THR A 150 17.88 -35.43 -9.21
C THR A 150 17.96 -35.77 -10.69
N ILE A 151 18.57 -34.87 -11.47
CA ILE A 151 19.14 -35.19 -12.78
C ILE A 151 20.55 -35.72 -12.52
#